data_AF-A0A662D5I8-F1
#
_entry.id   AF-A0A662D5I8-F1
#
_cell.length_a   1.000
_cell.length_b   1.000
_cell.length_c   1.000
_cell.angle_alpha   90.00
_cell.angle_beta   90.00
_cell.angle_gamma   90.00
#
_symmetry.space_group_name_H-M   'P 1'
#
loop_
_entity.id
_entity.type
_entity.pdbx_description
1 polymer ?
#
loop_
_entity_poly.entity_id
_entity_poly.type
_entity_poly.pdbx_seq_one_letter_code
_entity_poly.pdbx_strand_id
1 'polypeptide(L)'
;MKKGKPLGRVLSAKQFVSKMGKRGRRFFALGNFLLEKKDLSQNYYSNLGNEANILETFLDNHKARGNRAFAFFTELVACIRWIANAAHTLKHIQNRYKSYELEENEKLFNDIQSFLEFCNTCLFNLYKALKDEAISLGIRVSSQSMEEEDFLEAEVQEYLVQDIDENYCCPYEERKVIEVTFTYVDIADKLAEFLKKGEPTEDKIEEFTSSFHRIQSKYDSYISGSKEEKRDRRLKKIRGYISICLHLLEVVLYMLHFYERHVKVEGLSEVKKKIAEIVDSSEINKKVRTVLIYTNDYALKGDLLARDLLKDYADMTLTRERVIIPKGSVLHLRPASALVEPVIQSTTPVLLEIDGKKVRANSVLEIIAVMGEVADKIEKDDVEMVLQGDEKVVKKMKENFLSKILETKS
;
A
#
# COMPACT_ATOMS: atom_id res chain seq x y z
N MET A 1 -27.34 26.78 -34.37
CA MET A 1 -26.25 27.51 -33.66
C MET A 1 -26.04 26.90 -32.28
N LYS A 2 -24.95 26.14 -32.08
CA LYS A 2 -24.57 25.68 -30.72
C LYS A 2 -24.09 26.91 -29.93
N LYS A 3 -24.82 27.33 -28.89
CA LYS A 3 -24.35 28.35 -27.94
C LYS A 3 -22.99 27.89 -27.40
N GLY A 4 -21.92 28.60 -27.75
CA GLY A 4 -20.60 28.36 -27.19
C GLY A 4 -20.69 28.43 -25.66
N LYS A 5 -20.02 27.51 -24.96
CA LYS A 5 -19.91 27.56 -23.50
C LYS A 5 -19.48 28.98 -23.08
N PRO A 6 -20.12 29.61 -22.08
CA PRO A 6 -19.71 30.93 -21.64
C PRO A 6 -18.24 30.89 -21.23
N LEU A 7 -17.44 31.80 -21.79
CA LEU A 7 -16.05 32.00 -21.39
C LEU A 7 -16.03 32.33 -19.89
N GLY A 8 -15.21 31.60 -19.12
CA GLY A 8 -15.15 31.77 -17.67
C GLY A 8 -14.83 33.20 -17.26
N ARG A 9 -15.45 33.69 -16.19
CA ARG A 9 -15.21 35.03 -15.64
C ARG A 9 -13.81 35.12 -15.02
N VAL A 10 -13.00 36.07 -15.49
CA VAL A 10 -11.71 36.39 -14.87
C VAL A 10 -11.93 37.24 -13.61
N LEU A 11 -11.33 36.84 -12.49
CA LEU A 11 -11.36 37.60 -11.23
C LEU A 11 -10.14 38.51 -11.14
N SER A 12 -10.29 39.68 -10.50
CA SER A 12 -9.13 40.47 -10.10
C SER A 12 -8.44 39.83 -8.89
N ALA A 13 -7.13 40.09 -8.73
CA ALA A 13 -6.36 39.59 -7.58
C ALA A 13 -7.03 39.97 -6.24
N LYS A 14 -7.50 41.21 -6.11
CA LYS A 14 -8.20 41.69 -4.89
C LYS A 14 -9.49 40.91 -4.59
N GLN A 15 -10.27 40.57 -5.62
CA GLN A 15 -11.48 39.75 -5.46
C GLN A 15 -11.14 38.32 -5.03
N PHE A 16 -10.06 37.77 -5.59
CA PHE A 16 -9.59 36.43 -5.26
C PHE A 16 -9.05 36.34 -3.83
N VAL A 17 -8.21 37.28 -3.41
CA VAL A 17 -7.66 37.39 -2.05
C VAL A 17 -8.77 37.43 -0.99
N SER A 18 -9.82 38.22 -1.22
CA SER A 18 -10.97 38.30 -0.29
C SER A 18 -11.71 36.98 -0.13
N LYS A 19 -11.87 36.22 -1.23
CA LYS A 19 -12.48 34.87 -1.18
C LYS A 19 -11.56 33.87 -0.47
N MET A 20 -10.26 33.93 -0.77
CA MET A 20 -9.27 33.02 -0.20
C MET A 20 -9.16 33.21 1.32
N GLY A 21 -9.05 34.46 1.79
CA GLY A 21 -8.98 34.74 3.23
C GLY A 21 -10.15 34.18 4.03
N LYS A 22 -11.37 34.13 3.46
CA LYS A 22 -12.52 33.47 4.11
C LYS A 22 -12.42 31.95 4.11
N ARG A 23 -11.95 31.37 3.00
CA ARG A 23 -11.86 29.92 2.78
C ARG A 23 -10.73 29.29 3.59
N GLY A 24 -9.59 29.98 3.72
CA GLY A 24 -8.40 29.50 4.43
C GLY A 24 -8.40 29.74 5.95
N ARG A 25 -9.46 30.28 6.55
CA ARG A 25 -9.45 30.65 7.99
C ARG A 25 -9.06 29.50 8.91
N ARG A 26 -9.68 28.33 8.72
CA ARG A 26 -9.40 27.16 9.55
C ARG A 26 -8.00 26.61 9.29
N PHE A 27 -7.58 26.55 8.03
CA PHE A 27 -6.20 26.21 7.66
C PHE A 27 -5.16 27.11 8.37
N PHE A 28 -5.35 28.44 8.36
CA PHE A 28 -4.45 29.36 9.06
C PHE A 28 -4.50 29.21 10.58
N ALA A 29 -5.65 28.91 11.17
CA ALA A 29 -5.74 28.66 12.61
C ALA A 29 -4.96 27.38 13.01
N LEU A 30 -5.11 26.30 12.24
CA LEU A 30 -4.35 25.07 12.43
C LEU A 30 -2.84 25.29 12.29
N GLY A 31 -2.42 26.07 11.29
CA GLY A 31 -1.01 26.38 11.13
C GLY A 31 -0.47 27.33 12.20
N ASN A 32 -1.28 28.22 12.79
CA ASN A 32 -0.81 29.00 13.94
C ASN A 32 -0.53 28.09 15.14
N PHE A 33 -1.37 27.09 15.40
CA PHE A 33 -1.13 26.08 16.44
C PHE A 33 0.19 25.32 16.20
N LEU A 34 0.51 24.99 14.94
CA LEU A 34 1.79 24.38 14.55
C LEU A 34 3.01 25.19 14.98
N LEU A 35 2.89 26.53 15.01
CA LEU A 35 4.00 27.40 15.39
C LEU A 35 4.22 27.43 16.91
N GLU A 36 3.22 27.04 17.69
CA GLU A 36 3.20 27.11 19.16
C GLU A 36 3.54 25.76 19.80
N LYS A 37 3.22 24.64 19.14
CA LYS A 37 3.32 23.28 19.69
C LYS A 37 4.31 22.43 18.90
N LYS A 38 5.03 21.55 19.61
CA LYS A 38 6.04 20.64 19.03
C LYS A 38 5.56 19.20 18.84
N ASP A 39 4.74 18.72 19.76
CA ASP A 39 4.12 17.39 19.67
C ASP A 39 2.68 17.53 19.19
N LEU A 40 2.28 16.69 18.25
CA LEU A 40 1.04 16.80 17.50
C LEU A 40 0.36 15.43 17.45
N SER A 41 -0.96 15.41 17.65
CA SER A 41 -1.76 14.18 17.63
C SER A 41 -2.04 13.70 16.21
N GLN A 42 -2.50 12.45 16.08
CA GLN A 42 -2.91 11.91 14.77
C GLN A 42 -4.07 12.74 14.21
N ASN A 43 -5.03 13.11 15.07
CA ASN A 43 -6.16 13.96 14.71
C ASN A 43 -5.73 15.34 14.18
N TYR A 44 -4.68 15.94 14.74
CA TYR A 44 -4.15 17.20 14.24
C TYR A 44 -3.68 17.08 12.79
N TYR A 45 -2.84 16.08 12.48
CA TYR A 45 -2.33 15.88 11.12
C TYR A 45 -3.46 15.62 10.11
N SER A 46 -4.47 14.83 10.51
CA SER A 46 -5.67 14.59 9.69
C SER A 46 -6.41 15.89 9.37
N ASN A 47 -6.65 16.75 10.37
CA ASN A 47 -7.30 18.05 10.18
C ASN A 47 -6.48 18.96 9.26
N LEU A 48 -5.16 19.05 9.48
CA LEU A 48 -4.27 19.88 8.66
C LEU A 48 -4.25 19.42 7.19
N GLY A 49 -4.11 18.11 6.95
CA GLY A 49 -4.14 17.53 5.60
C GLY A 49 -5.47 17.79 4.88
N ASN A 50 -6.59 17.63 5.58
CA ASN A 50 -7.93 17.89 5.03
C ASN A 50 -8.15 19.37 4.69
N GLU A 51 -7.80 20.29 5.58
CA GLU A 51 -7.94 21.73 5.32
C GLU A 51 -6.98 22.20 4.21
N ALA A 52 -5.77 21.65 4.13
CA ALA A 52 -4.86 21.90 3.03
C ALA A 52 -5.44 21.41 1.69
N ASN A 53 -6.07 20.23 1.67
CA ASN A 53 -6.74 19.70 0.47
C ASN A 53 -7.90 20.58 0.01
N ILE A 54 -8.73 21.03 0.95
CA ILE A 54 -9.84 21.94 0.68
C ILE A 54 -9.34 23.26 0.09
N LEU A 55 -8.25 23.80 0.64
CA LEU A 55 -7.65 25.04 0.17
C LEU A 55 -6.99 24.86 -1.21
N GLU A 56 -6.22 23.80 -1.43
CA GLU A 56 -5.61 23.48 -2.73
C GLU A 56 -6.68 23.31 -3.81
N THR A 57 -7.74 22.55 -3.53
CA THR A 57 -8.87 22.38 -4.45
C THR A 57 -9.51 23.73 -4.81
N PHE A 58 -9.62 24.65 -3.85
CA PHE A 58 -10.10 26.00 -4.12
C PHE A 58 -9.14 26.78 -5.03
N LEU A 59 -7.83 26.70 -4.79
CA LEU A 59 -6.79 27.35 -5.60
C LEU A 59 -6.78 26.81 -7.04
N ASP A 60 -6.86 25.49 -7.22
CA ASP A 60 -6.86 24.82 -8.52
C ASP A 60 -8.12 25.13 -9.34
N ASN A 61 -9.29 25.18 -8.70
CA ASN A 61 -10.54 25.62 -9.34
C ASN A 61 -10.45 27.06 -9.88
N HIS A 62 -9.55 27.88 -9.32
CA HIS A 62 -9.25 29.23 -9.80
C HIS A 62 -7.96 29.33 -10.63
N LYS A 63 -7.36 28.19 -10.98
CA LYS A 63 -6.11 28.08 -11.76
C LYS A 63 -4.95 28.87 -11.15
N ALA A 64 -4.89 28.95 -9.82
CA ALA A 64 -3.92 29.76 -9.09
C ALA A 64 -2.46 29.31 -9.35
N ARG A 65 -2.24 28.01 -9.57
CA ARG A 65 -0.93 27.42 -9.94
C ARG A 65 -0.37 27.99 -11.25
N GLY A 66 -1.22 28.44 -12.17
CA GLY A 66 -0.84 29.11 -13.41
C GLY A 66 -0.67 30.63 -13.30
N ASN A 67 -0.91 31.21 -12.12
CA ASN A 67 -0.76 32.64 -11.86
C ASN A 67 0.58 32.92 -11.17
N ARG A 68 1.39 33.82 -11.72
CA ARG A 68 2.73 34.12 -11.18
C ARG A 68 2.74 34.56 -9.72
N ALA A 69 1.69 35.23 -9.25
CA ALA A 69 1.60 35.67 -7.85
C ALA A 69 1.17 34.55 -6.90
N PHE A 70 0.35 33.60 -7.35
CA PHE A 70 -0.21 32.55 -6.47
C PHE A 70 0.43 31.17 -6.65
N ALA A 71 1.31 31.00 -7.63
CA ALA A 71 1.97 29.72 -7.90
C ALA A 71 2.75 29.20 -6.68
N PHE A 72 3.54 30.07 -6.03
CA PHE A 72 4.31 29.70 -4.85
C PHE A 72 3.41 29.39 -3.64
N PHE A 73 2.42 30.24 -3.36
CA PHE A 73 1.43 29.98 -2.32
C PHE A 73 0.71 28.63 -2.51
N THR A 74 0.29 28.33 -3.75
CA THR A 74 -0.39 27.06 -4.08
C THR A 74 0.53 25.86 -3.85
N GLU A 75 1.81 26.00 -4.21
CA GLU A 75 2.79 24.93 -3.98
C GLU A 75 3.02 24.66 -2.49
N LEU A 76 3.12 25.70 -1.66
CA LEU A 76 3.28 25.55 -0.21
C LEU A 76 2.10 24.82 0.42
N VAL A 77 0.86 25.12 0.00
CA VAL A 77 -0.34 24.40 0.46
C VAL A 77 -0.25 22.92 0.09
N ALA A 78 0.14 22.60 -1.14
CA ALA A 78 0.30 21.21 -1.60
C ALA A 78 1.36 20.46 -0.79
N CYS A 79 2.52 21.09 -0.54
CA CYS A 79 3.59 20.51 0.27
C CYS A 79 3.13 20.17 1.69
N ILE A 80 2.43 21.11 2.34
CA ILE A 80 1.90 20.92 3.70
C ILE A 80 0.93 19.73 3.73
N ARG A 81 0.05 19.61 2.73
CA ARG A 81 -0.90 18.49 2.63
C ARG A 81 -0.19 17.12 2.63
N TRP A 82 0.81 16.95 1.77
CA TRP A 82 1.47 15.65 1.61
C TRP A 82 2.29 15.26 2.84
N ILE A 83 2.99 16.21 3.47
CA ILE A 83 3.73 15.94 4.70
C ILE A 83 2.77 15.66 5.85
N ALA A 84 1.64 16.38 5.96
CA ALA A 84 0.62 16.11 6.96
C ALA A 84 0.04 14.69 6.80
N ASN A 85 -0.22 14.24 5.58
CA ASN A 85 -0.69 12.87 5.31
C ASN A 85 0.35 11.81 5.72
N ALA A 86 1.64 12.04 5.41
CA ALA A 86 2.71 11.14 5.84
C ALA A 86 2.82 11.06 7.37
N ALA A 87 2.80 12.21 8.05
CA ALA A 87 2.86 12.29 9.51
C ALA A 87 1.63 11.64 10.17
N HIS A 88 0.43 11.84 9.61
CA HIS A 88 -0.78 11.15 10.04
C HIS A 88 -0.62 9.63 9.99
N THR A 89 -0.14 9.08 8.86
CA THR A 89 0.02 7.63 8.71
C THR A 89 1.12 7.07 9.61
N LEU A 90 2.21 7.81 9.84
CA LEU A 90 3.25 7.43 10.83
C LEU A 90 2.68 7.35 12.25
N LYS A 91 1.91 8.36 12.67
CA LYS A 91 1.26 8.37 13.99
C LYS A 91 0.20 7.26 14.09
N HIS A 92 -0.52 6.98 13.00
CA HIS A 92 -1.44 5.85 12.92
C HIS A 92 -0.75 4.52 13.17
N ILE A 93 0.41 4.29 12.55
CA ILE A 93 1.22 3.09 12.80
C ILE A 93 1.61 3.01 14.27
N GLN A 94 2.15 4.09 14.87
CA GLN A 94 2.51 4.10 16.31
C GLN A 94 1.32 3.74 17.20
N ASN A 95 0.16 4.35 16.96
CA ASN A 95 -1.05 4.17 17.77
C ASN A 95 -1.65 2.76 17.62
N ARG A 96 -1.58 2.17 16.42
CA ARG A 96 -2.23 0.89 16.10
C ARG A 96 -1.30 -0.32 16.13
N TYR A 97 0.01 -0.15 16.28
CA TYR A 97 0.98 -1.24 16.17
C TYR A 97 0.63 -2.44 17.07
N LYS A 98 0.23 -2.20 18.33
CA LYS A 98 -0.17 -3.27 19.27
C LYS A 98 -1.35 -4.10 18.76
N SER A 99 -2.28 -3.49 18.02
CA SER A 99 -3.44 -4.19 17.45
C SER A 99 -3.09 -5.09 16.25
N TYR A 100 -1.89 -4.95 15.67
CA TYR A 100 -1.43 -5.80 14.57
C TYR A 100 -0.95 -7.18 15.06
N GLU A 101 -0.84 -7.40 16.38
CA GLU A 101 -0.32 -8.65 16.98
C GLU A 101 1.06 -9.10 16.45
N LEU A 102 1.89 -8.12 16.05
CA LEU A 102 3.25 -8.34 15.57
C LEU A 102 4.26 -8.20 16.72
N GLU A 103 5.46 -8.73 16.52
CA GLU A 103 6.58 -8.56 17.47
C GLU A 103 6.96 -7.09 17.61
N GLU A 104 7.30 -6.67 18.84
CA GLU A 104 7.75 -5.30 19.10
C GLU A 104 9.05 -5.01 18.36
N ASN A 105 9.14 -3.79 17.83
CA ASN A 105 10.30 -3.33 17.06
C ASN A 105 10.68 -1.93 17.51
N GLU A 106 11.48 -1.85 18.58
CA GLU A 106 11.94 -0.58 19.16
C GLU A 106 12.65 0.31 18.13
N LYS A 107 13.40 -0.29 17.21
CA LYS A 107 14.12 0.43 16.16
C LYS A 107 13.15 1.12 15.20
N LEU A 108 12.09 0.43 14.78
CA LEU A 108 11.02 1.02 13.97
C LEU A 108 10.40 2.21 14.70
N PHE A 109 10.06 2.07 15.99
CA PHE A 109 9.44 3.15 16.76
C PHE A 109 10.34 4.39 16.86
N ASN A 110 11.64 4.20 17.11
CA ASN A 110 12.63 5.28 17.14
C ASN A 110 12.77 5.96 15.77
N ASP A 111 12.81 5.18 14.69
CA ASP A 111 12.89 5.73 13.33
C ASP A 111 11.60 6.46 12.92
N ILE A 112 10.42 5.96 13.31
CA ILE A 112 9.15 6.66 13.13
C ILE A 112 9.15 7.98 13.91
N GLN A 113 9.58 7.98 15.18
CA GLN A 113 9.63 9.20 15.99
C GLN A 113 10.55 10.25 15.35
N SER A 114 11.75 9.83 14.93
CA SER A 114 12.67 10.71 14.20
C SER A 114 12.10 11.18 12.86
N PHE A 115 11.23 10.40 12.20
CA PHE A 115 10.55 10.83 10.99
C PHE A 115 9.43 11.85 11.29
N LEU A 116 8.66 11.66 12.35
CA LEU A 116 7.65 12.63 12.80
C LEU A 116 8.30 13.98 13.14
N GLU A 117 9.45 13.99 13.81
CA GLU A 117 10.22 15.20 14.09
C GLU A 117 10.66 15.94 12.81
N PHE A 118 11.10 15.18 11.80
CA PHE A 118 11.42 15.71 10.48
C PHE A 118 10.17 16.31 9.81
N CYS A 119 9.04 15.60 9.82
CA CYS A 119 7.78 16.09 9.28
C CYS A 119 7.33 17.38 9.97
N ASN A 120 7.41 17.45 11.30
CA ASN A 120 7.04 18.64 12.07
C ASN A 120 7.93 19.84 11.73
N THR A 121 9.23 19.61 11.58
CA THR A 121 10.17 20.65 11.15
C THR A 121 9.83 21.16 9.75
N CYS A 122 9.53 20.26 8.81
CA CYS A 122 9.14 20.65 7.45
C CYS A 122 7.82 21.42 7.44
N LEU A 123 6.79 20.93 8.15
CA LEU A 123 5.49 21.60 8.26
C LEU A 123 5.66 23.00 8.86
N PHE A 124 6.44 23.15 9.93
CA PHE A 124 6.70 24.44 10.56
C PHE A 124 7.33 25.43 9.58
N ASN A 125 8.41 25.01 8.89
CA ASN A 125 9.12 25.88 7.95
C ASN A 125 8.25 26.24 6.73
N LEU A 126 7.52 25.27 6.17
CA LEU A 126 6.61 25.50 5.04
C LEU A 126 5.45 26.41 5.42
N TYR A 127 4.85 26.21 6.60
CA TYR A 127 3.76 27.05 7.06
C TYR A 127 4.22 28.48 7.35
N LYS A 128 5.42 28.65 7.93
CA LYS A 128 6.01 29.98 8.12
C LYS A 128 6.18 30.71 6.78
N ALA A 129 6.78 30.05 5.78
CA ALA A 129 6.92 30.61 4.43
C ALA A 129 5.56 30.91 3.78
N LEU A 130 4.56 30.05 4.00
CA LEU A 130 3.20 30.25 3.50
C LEU A 130 2.53 31.46 4.14
N LYS A 131 2.72 31.67 5.44
CA LYS A 131 2.17 32.80 6.18
C LYS A 131 2.78 34.11 5.69
N ASP A 132 4.10 34.14 5.47
CA ASP A 132 4.80 35.31 4.93
C ASP A 132 4.32 35.63 3.50
N GLU A 133 4.17 34.60 2.65
CA GLU A 133 3.61 34.76 1.29
C GLU A 133 2.13 35.19 1.31
N ALA A 134 1.34 34.71 2.26
CA ALA A 134 -0.05 35.14 2.40
C ALA A 134 -0.13 36.66 2.67
N ILE A 135 0.73 37.14 3.57
CA ILE A 135 0.81 38.57 3.93
C ILE A 135 1.29 39.40 2.72
N SER A 136 2.30 38.94 1.98
CA SER A 136 2.82 39.62 0.79
C SER A 136 1.75 39.82 -0.30
N LEU A 137 0.84 38.85 -0.43
CA LEU A 137 -0.30 38.87 -1.35
C LEU A 137 -1.52 39.65 -0.81
N GLY A 138 -1.44 40.19 0.41
CA GLY A 138 -2.51 40.95 1.06
C GLY A 138 -3.66 40.11 1.61
N ILE A 139 -3.42 38.82 1.83
CA ILE A 139 -4.39 37.90 2.44
C ILE A 139 -4.45 38.17 3.94
N ARG A 140 -5.67 38.32 4.46
CA ARG A 140 -5.88 38.45 5.90
C ARG A 140 -5.73 37.08 6.56
N VAL A 141 -4.59 36.86 7.19
CA VAL A 141 -4.32 35.71 8.04
C VAL A 141 -4.90 35.97 9.43
N SER A 142 -5.67 35.04 9.96
CA SER A 142 -6.15 35.14 11.34
C SER A 142 -4.97 35.00 12.31
N SER A 143 -4.97 35.75 13.41
CA SER A 143 -4.04 35.54 14.52
C SER A 143 -4.53 34.48 15.52
N GLN A 144 -5.75 33.97 15.35
CA GLN A 144 -6.31 32.95 16.23
C GLN A 144 -5.59 31.61 16.02
N SER A 145 -5.26 30.95 17.12
CA SER A 145 -4.81 29.57 17.18
C SER A 145 -6.01 28.64 17.45
N MET A 146 -5.82 27.34 17.29
CA MET A 146 -6.78 26.33 17.76
C MET A 146 -6.41 25.91 19.18
N GLU A 147 -7.33 25.31 19.93
CA GLU A 147 -7.04 24.83 21.28
C GLU A 147 -6.63 23.35 21.24
N GLU A 148 -5.84 22.89 22.21
CA GLU A 148 -5.33 21.51 22.24
C GLU A 148 -6.47 20.50 22.43
N GLU A 149 -7.52 20.91 23.14
CA GLU A 149 -8.75 20.14 23.37
C GLU A 149 -9.48 19.78 22.07
N ASP A 150 -9.30 20.57 20.99
CA ASP A 150 -9.90 20.31 19.68
C ASP A 150 -9.32 19.03 19.01
N PHE A 151 -8.17 18.53 19.50
CA PHE A 151 -7.45 17.41 18.90
C PHE A 151 -7.25 16.22 19.84
N LEU A 152 -7.83 16.25 21.04
CA LEU A 152 -7.75 15.15 22.00
C LEU A 152 -8.36 13.87 21.39
N GLU A 153 -7.58 12.79 21.41
CA GLU A 153 -8.06 11.46 21.09
C GLU A 153 -8.70 10.89 22.36
N ALA A 154 -9.99 10.54 22.31
CA ALA A 154 -10.59 9.79 23.40
C ALA A 154 -9.89 8.44 23.50
N GLU A 155 -9.28 8.11 24.65
CA GLU A 155 -8.86 6.74 24.94
C GLU A 155 -10.12 5.86 25.02
N VAL A 156 -10.48 5.24 23.91
CA VAL A 156 -11.66 4.36 23.86
C VAL A 156 -11.32 3.04 24.56
N GLN A 157 -11.60 2.99 25.87
CA GLN A 157 -11.66 1.75 26.65
C GLN A 157 -13.09 1.22 26.81
N GLU A 158 -14.06 1.90 26.20
CA GLU A 158 -15.48 1.57 26.25
C GLU A 158 -15.89 0.97 24.90
N TYR A 159 -16.43 -0.24 24.93
CA TYR A 159 -16.90 -0.94 23.75
C TYR A 159 -18.41 -1.14 23.82
N LEU A 160 -19.09 -0.94 22.68
CA LEU A 160 -20.47 -1.37 22.56
C LEU A 160 -20.55 -2.90 22.60
N VAL A 161 -21.62 -3.42 23.21
CA VAL A 161 -21.95 -4.85 23.16
C VAL A 161 -21.99 -5.27 21.70
N GLN A 162 -21.26 -6.33 21.37
CA GLN A 162 -21.23 -6.90 20.02
C GLN A 162 -22.35 -7.93 19.91
N ASP A 163 -23.56 -7.49 19.56
CA ASP A 163 -24.79 -8.30 19.51
C ASP A 163 -25.32 -8.52 18.08
N ILE A 164 -24.50 -8.24 17.07
CA ILE A 164 -24.81 -8.59 15.68
C ILE A 164 -24.80 -10.11 15.54
N ASP A 165 -25.88 -10.67 14.97
CA ASP A 165 -26.00 -12.10 14.70
C ASP A 165 -24.77 -12.63 13.93
N GLU A 166 -24.20 -13.75 14.37
CA GLU A 166 -23.04 -14.39 13.71
C GLU A 166 -23.33 -14.77 12.24
N ASN A 167 -24.59 -14.96 11.87
CA ASN A 167 -25.00 -15.21 10.48
C ASN A 167 -25.00 -13.94 9.60
N TYR A 168 -24.99 -12.76 10.22
CA TYR A 168 -24.83 -11.46 9.56
C TYR A 168 -23.34 -11.06 9.45
N CYS A 169 -22.49 -11.61 10.31
CA CYS A 169 -21.05 -11.48 10.20
C CYS A 169 -20.58 -12.22 8.96
N CYS A 170 -20.17 -11.46 7.93
CA CYS A 170 -19.28 -11.83 6.84
C CYS A 170 -19.46 -13.25 6.24
N PRO A 171 -19.87 -13.42 4.97
CA PRO A 171 -19.98 -14.74 4.35
C PRO A 171 -18.57 -15.35 4.24
N TYR A 172 -18.16 -16.06 5.29
CA TYR A 172 -16.84 -16.63 5.36
C TYR A 172 -16.68 -17.62 4.22
N GLU A 173 -15.64 -17.39 3.42
CA GLU A 173 -15.28 -18.25 2.32
C GLU A 173 -13.84 -18.70 2.55
N GLU A 174 -13.65 -19.97 2.91
CA GLU A 174 -12.32 -20.55 3.17
C GLU A 174 -11.37 -20.36 1.99
N ARG A 175 -11.89 -20.43 0.75
CA ARG A 175 -11.15 -20.13 -0.48
C ARG A 175 -10.54 -18.71 -0.49
N LYS A 176 -11.14 -17.73 0.20
CA LYS A 176 -10.63 -16.36 0.29
C LYS A 176 -9.38 -16.26 1.13
N VAL A 177 -9.18 -17.15 2.11
CA VAL A 177 -7.91 -17.26 2.84
C VAL A 177 -6.78 -17.63 1.87
N ILE A 178 -7.02 -18.60 1.00
CA ILE A 178 -6.08 -19.04 -0.03
C ILE A 178 -5.80 -17.90 -1.02
N GLU A 179 -6.84 -17.21 -1.51
CA GLU A 179 -6.68 -16.07 -2.43
C GLU A 179 -5.84 -14.94 -1.80
N VAL A 180 -6.13 -14.57 -0.56
CA VAL A 180 -5.42 -13.51 0.19
C VAL A 180 -3.96 -13.89 0.39
N THR A 181 -3.69 -15.09 0.92
CA THR A 181 -2.32 -15.55 1.21
C THR A 181 -1.51 -15.75 -0.06
N PHE A 182 -2.10 -16.31 -1.12
CA PHE A 182 -1.44 -16.44 -2.41
C PHE A 182 -1.07 -15.09 -3.02
N THR A 183 -2.01 -14.13 -3.00
CA THR A 183 -1.77 -12.78 -3.52
C THR A 183 -0.72 -12.05 -2.70
N TYR A 184 -0.72 -12.24 -1.37
CA TYR A 184 0.30 -11.70 -0.47
C TYR A 184 1.70 -12.19 -0.86
N VAL A 185 1.88 -13.50 -1.00
CA VAL A 185 3.15 -14.14 -1.39
C VAL A 185 3.68 -13.58 -2.71
N ASP A 186 2.81 -13.50 -3.73
CA ASP A 186 3.17 -12.95 -5.04
C ASP A 186 3.62 -11.47 -4.96
N ILE A 187 2.92 -10.65 -4.18
CA ILE A 187 3.27 -9.23 -4.02
C ILE A 187 4.55 -9.07 -3.20
N ALA A 188 4.75 -9.86 -2.15
CA ALA A 188 5.95 -9.81 -1.32
C ALA A 188 7.20 -10.19 -2.13
N ASP A 189 7.14 -11.26 -2.93
CA ASP A 189 8.21 -11.66 -3.84
C ASP A 189 8.57 -10.52 -4.83
N LYS A 190 7.55 -9.95 -5.48
CA LYS A 190 7.71 -8.83 -6.43
C LYS A 190 8.29 -7.58 -5.78
N LEU A 191 7.83 -7.24 -4.58
CA LEU A 191 8.34 -6.10 -3.81
C LEU A 191 9.81 -6.31 -3.45
N ALA A 192 10.16 -7.50 -2.96
CA ALA A 192 11.54 -7.82 -2.60
C ALA A 192 12.48 -7.80 -3.81
N GLU A 193 12.05 -8.27 -4.98
CA GLU A 193 12.83 -8.15 -6.21
C GLU A 193 12.97 -6.68 -6.65
N PHE A 194 11.87 -5.93 -6.63
CA PHE A 194 11.86 -4.51 -6.97
C PHE A 194 12.83 -3.71 -6.10
N LEU A 195 12.78 -3.88 -4.78
CA LEU A 195 13.64 -3.13 -3.86
C LEU A 195 15.13 -3.49 -3.98
N LYS A 196 15.48 -4.63 -4.58
CA LYS A 196 16.88 -5.00 -4.87
C LYS A 196 17.44 -4.33 -6.12
N LYS A 197 16.62 -4.07 -7.14
CA LYS A 197 17.08 -3.70 -8.49
C LYS A 197 16.51 -2.37 -9.01
N GLY A 198 15.34 -1.98 -8.53
CA GLY A 198 14.56 -0.84 -9.00
C GLY A 198 14.79 0.42 -8.18
N GLU A 199 14.52 1.56 -8.82
CA GLU A 199 14.45 2.85 -8.13
C GLU A 199 13.03 3.08 -7.62
N PRO A 200 12.84 3.49 -6.35
CA PRO A 200 11.52 3.78 -5.82
C PRO A 200 10.98 5.09 -6.41
N THR A 201 10.04 4.97 -7.34
CA THR A 201 9.26 6.10 -7.89
C THR A 201 7.84 6.13 -7.34
N GLU A 202 7.19 7.28 -7.39
CA GLU A 202 5.77 7.46 -7.01
C GLU A 202 4.88 6.37 -7.63
N ASP A 203 4.91 6.24 -8.96
CA ASP A 203 4.09 5.29 -9.72
C ASP A 203 4.32 3.84 -9.28
N LYS A 204 5.59 3.45 -9.06
CA LYS A 204 5.92 2.08 -8.69
C LYS A 204 5.47 1.75 -7.28
N ILE A 205 5.60 2.68 -6.34
CA ILE A 205 5.11 2.48 -4.98
C ILE A 205 3.58 2.47 -4.96
N GLU A 206 2.90 3.28 -5.78
CA GLU A 206 1.44 3.26 -5.90
C GLU A 206 0.90 1.88 -6.33
N GLU A 207 1.59 1.20 -7.27
CA GLU A 207 1.24 -0.17 -7.68
C GLU A 207 1.25 -1.15 -6.49
N PHE A 208 2.28 -1.08 -5.63
CA PHE A 208 2.38 -1.93 -4.44
C PHE A 208 1.37 -1.55 -3.36
N THR A 209 1.21 -0.26 -3.06
CA THR A 209 0.21 0.25 -2.11
C THR A 209 -1.19 -0.23 -2.47
N SER A 210 -1.57 -0.06 -3.74
CA SER A 210 -2.86 -0.53 -4.26
C SER A 210 -3.04 -2.03 -4.12
N SER A 211 -1.96 -2.79 -4.28
CA SER A 211 -1.97 -4.24 -4.18
C SER A 211 -2.19 -4.72 -2.75
N PHE A 212 -1.48 -4.14 -1.77
CA PHE A 212 -1.73 -4.40 -0.34
C PHE A 212 -3.12 -3.95 0.10
N HIS A 213 -3.61 -2.80 -0.39
CA HIS A 213 -4.95 -2.33 -0.08
C HIS A 213 -6.04 -3.31 -0.58
N ARG A 214 -5.86 -3.89 -1.77
CA ARG A 214 -6.77 -4.92 -2.31
C ARG A 214 -6.77 -6.18 -1.45
N ILE A 215 -5.61 -6.62 -0.97
CA ILE A 215 -5.52 -7.76 -0.04
C ILE A 215 -6.27 -7.44 1.24
N GLN A 216 -6.01 -6.27 1.84
CA GLN A 216 -6.66 -5.80 3.05
C GLN A 216 -8.18 -5.78 2.90
N SER A 217 -8.68 -5.17 1.83
CA SER A 217 -10.11 -5.07 1.55
C SER A 217 -10.76 -6.45 1.42
N LYS A 218 -10.10 -7.40 0.74
CA LYS A 218 -10.59 -8.78 0.62
C LYS A 218 -10.58 -9.49 1.97
N TYR A 219 -9.53 -9.34 2.76
CA TYR A 219 -9.50 -9.90 4.11
C TYR A 219 -10.64 -9.36 4.98
N ASP A 220 -10.80 -8.04 5.02
CA ASP A 220 -11.82 -7.38 5.86
C ASP A 220 -13.24 -7.76 5.43
N SER A 221 -13.44 -8.03 4.14
CA SER A 221 -14.76 -8.39 3.59
C SER A 221 -15.14 -9.85 3.76
N TYR A 222 -14.18 -10.77 3.90
CA TYR A 222 -14.44 -12.22 3.83
C TYR A 222 -13.86 -13.06 4.99
N ILE A 223 -12.93 -12.50 5.78
CA ILE A 223 -12.19 -13.25 6.81
C ILE A 223 -12.32 -12.57 8.18
N SER A 224 -12.23 -11.24 8.23
CA SER A 224 -12.31 -10.47 9.48
C SER A 224 -13.62 -10.74 10.24
N GLY A 225 -13.52 -11.03 11.53
CA GLY A 225 -14.65 -11.31 12.40
C GLY A 225 -15.25 -12.72 12.28
N SER A 226 -14.74 -13.56 11.36
CA SER A 226 -15.18 -14.95 11.19
C SER A 226 -14.84 -15.85 12.38
N LYS A 227 -15.49 -17.01 12.47
CA LYS A 227 -15.17 -18.04 13.48
C LYS A 227 -13.76 -18.58 13.26
N GLU A 228 -13.33 -18.66 12.01
CA GLU A 228 -12.04 -19.16 11.59
C GLU A 228 -10.92 -18.22 12.01
N GLU A 229 -11.09 -16.89 11.88
CA GLU A 229 -10.12 -15.92 12.41
C GLU A 229 -9.98 -16.02 13.96
N LYS A 230 -11.07 -16.33 14.67
CA LYS A 230 -11.03 -16.56 16.12
C LYS A 230 -10.31 -17.87 16.48
N ARG A 231 -10.37 -18.89 15.61
CA ARG A 231 -9.77 -20.21 15.83
C ARG A 231 -8.31 -20.27 15.43
N ASP A 232 -7.95 -19.71 14.27
CA ASP A 232 -6.58 -19.66 13.77
C ASP A 232 -6.00 -18.25 13.93
N ARG A 233 -5.20 -18.08 15.00
CA ARG A 233 -4.56 -16.80 15.33
C ARG A 233 -3.58 -16.32 14.25
N ARG A 234 -3.11 -17.20 13.35
CA ARG A 234 -2.27 -16.81 12.20
C ARG A 234 -3.00 -15.86 11.26
N LEU A 235 -4.33 -15.95 11.15
CA LEU A 235 -5.14 -15.05 10.33
C LEU A 235 -5.05 -13.60 10.80
N LYS A 236 -5.19 -13.36 12.11
CA LYS A 236 -4.98 -12.01 12.69
C LYS A 236 -3.56 -11.49 12.46
N LYS A 237 -2.56 -12.35 12.59
CA LYS A 237 -1.15 -11.98 12.34
C LYS A 237 -0.90 -11.60 10.87
N ILE A 238 -1.41 -12.37 9.91
CA ILE A 238 -1.25 -12.00 8.49
C ILE A 238 -1.99 -10.70 8.18
N ARG A 239 -3.14 -10.45 8.81
CA ARG A 239 -3.83 -9.17 8.74
C ARG A 239 -3.00 -8.01 9.26
N GLY A 240 -2.29 -8.22 10.37
CA GLY A 240 -1.31 -7.28 10.91
C GLY A 240 -0.17 -6.97 9.93
N TYR A 241 0.41 -8.00 9.31
CA TYR A 241 1.44 -7.83 8.26
C TYR A 241 0.91 -7.08 7.03
N ILE A 242 -0.33 -7.33 6.62
CA ILE A 242 -0.99 -6.58 5.54
C ILE A 242 -1.10 -5.09 5.91
N SER A 243 -1.61 -4.78 7.11
CA SER A 243 -1.77 -3.39 7.59
C SER A 243 -0.44 -2.63 7.61
N ILE A 244 0.58 -3.20 8.27
CA ILE A 244 1.85 -2.51 8.45
C ILE A 244 2.53 -2.26 7.10
N CYS A 245 2.50 -3.23 6.17
CA CYS A 245 3.06 -3.04 4.83
C CYS A 245 2.30 -1.96 4.05
N LEU A 246 0.96 -1.98 4.10
CA LEU A 246 0.12 -0.96 3.46
C LEU A 246 0.49 0.44 3.96
N HIS A 247 0.48 0.66 5.29
CA HIS A 247 0.68 1.98 5.85
C HIS A 247 2.13 2.49 5.68
N LEU A 248 3.14 1.60 5.74
CA LEU A 248 4.51 2.00 5.42
C LEU A 248 4.64 2.40 3.94
N LEU A 249 3.99 1.68 3.02
CA LEU A 249 3.96 2.05 1.59
C LEU A 249 3.20 3.37 1.34
N GLU A 250 2.11 3.63 2.06
CA GLU A 250 1.39 4.92 2.00
C GLU A 250 2.29 6.08 2.42
N VAL A 251 3.06 5.93 3.50
CA VAL A 251 4.06 6.94 3.92
C VAL A 251 5.05 7.18 2.80
N VAL A 252 5.61 6.12 2.21
CA VAL A 252 6.57 6.26 1.10
C VAL A 252 5.92 6.95 -0.10
N LEU A 253 4.69 6.58 -0.46
CA LEU A 253 3.95 7.15 -1.57
C LEU A 253 3.78 8.67 -1.40
N TYR A 254 3.32 9.12 -0.23
CA TYR A 254 3.15 10.56 0.04
C TYR A 254 4.47 11.31 -0.02
N MET A 255 5.56 10.71 0.47
CA MET A 255 6.87 11.33 0.50
C MET A 255 7.54 11.39 -0.88
N LEU A 256 7.36 10.36 -1.72
CA LEU A 256 7.81 10.37 -3.11
C LEU A 256 6.99 11.34 -3.95
N HIS A 257 5.67 11.38 -3.79
CA HIS A 257 4.83 12.39 -4.45
C HIS A 257 5.29 13.80 -4.09
N PHE A 258 5.51 14.05 -2.79
CA PHE A 258 6.06 15.33 -2.32
C PHE A 258 7.41 15.63 -2.96
N TYR A 259 8.33 14.67 -2.93
CA TYR A 259 9.66 14.81 -3.49
C TYR A 259 9.62 15.09 -4.99
N GLU A 260 9.05 14.20 -5.80
CA GLU A 260 9.07 14.27 -7.26
C GLU A 260 8.32 15.49 -7.80
N ARG A 261 7.15 15.80 -7.22
CA ARG A 261 6.29 16.86 -7.75
C ARG A 261 6.65 18.25 -7.24
N HIS A 262 7.16 18.37 -6.01
CA HIS A 262 7.31 19.67 -5.34
C HIS A 262 8.76 20.05 -4.99
N VAL A 263 9.65 19.07 -4.76
CA VAL A 263 11.03 19.33 -4.32
C VAL A 263 12.05 19.10 -5.45
N LYS A 264 11.90 18.02 -6.22
CA LYS A 264 12.86 17.61 -7.26
C LYS A 264 12.93 18.67 -8.34
N VAL A 265 14.08 19.35 -8.41
CA VAL A 265 14.35 20.42 -9.36
C VAL A 265 14.81 19.81 -10.69
N GLU A 266 13.85 19.34 -11.49
CA GLU A 266 14.09 19.09 -12.91
C GLU A 266 13.67 20.33 -13.71
N GLY A 267 14.64 21.09 -14.23
CA GLY A 267 14.43 22.28 -15.05
C GLY A 267 14.43 23.64 -14.32
N LEU A 268 13.76 24.65 -14.89
CA LEU A 268 13.83 26.07 -14.50
C LEU A 268 12.67 26.55 -13.58
N SER A 269 12.05 25.67 -12.79
CA SER A 269 10.97 26.09 -11.89
C SER A 269 11.51 26.82 -10.64
N GLU A 270 11.43 28.15 -10.65
CA GLU A 270 11.81 28.99 -9.50
C GLU A 270 11.02 28.67 -8.22
N VAL A 271 9.76 28.23 -8.38
CA VAL A 271 8.92 27.79 -7.26
C VAL A 271 9.50 26.56 -6.58
N LYS A 272 9.92 25.54 -7.34
CA LYS A 272 10.50 24.32 -6.76
C LYS A 272 11.83 24.59 -6.06
N LYS A 273 12.65 25.52 -6.58
CA LYS A 273 13.89 25.94 -5.91
C LYS A 273 13.63 26.53 -4.53
N LYS A 274 12.66 27.44 -4.43
CA LYS A 274 12.24 28.00 -3.13
C LYS A 274 11.76 26.93 -2.16
N ILE A 275 11.04 25.90 -2.63
CA ILE A 275 10.63 24.78 -1.78
C ILE A 275 11.83 23.95 -1.33
N ALA A 276 12.78 23.65 -2.23
CA ALA A 276 13.99 22.90 -1.93
C ALA A 276 14.94 23.64 -0.96
N GLU A 277 14.84 24.97 -0.84
CA GLU A 277 15.53 25.76 0.19
C GLU A 277 14.88 25.62 1.57
N ILE A 278 13.60 25.26 1.63
CA ILE A 278 12.83 25.09 2.88
C ILE A 278 12.96 23.66 3.41
N VAL A 279 13.06 22.67 2.52
CA VAL A 279 13.05 21.25 2.87
C VAL A 279 14.25 20.51 2.27
N ASP A 280 14.97 19.80 3.13
CA ASP A 280 16.14 19.00 2.73
C ASP A 280 15.75 17.72 1.97
N SER A 281 15.98 17.75 0.67
CA SER A 281 15.75 16.61 -0.23
C SER A 281 16.54 15.34 0.11
N SER A 282 17.73 15.47 0.73
CA SER A 282 18.56 14.32 1.09
C SER A 282 17.97 13.56 2.28
N GLU A 283 17.43 14.28 3.26
CA GLU A 283 16.75 13.69 4.40
C GLU A 283 15.43 13.01 4.00
N ILE A 284 14.66 13.58 3.05
CA ILE A 284 13.47 12.89 2.48
C ILE A 284 13.87 11.52 1.94
N ASN A 285 14.89 11.47 1.08
CA ASN A 285 15.35 10.24 0.43
C ASN A 285 15.84 9.21 1.46
N LYS A 286 16.56 9.65 2.49
CA LYS A 286 17.03 8.79 3.58
C LYS A 286 15.87 8.19 4.38
N LYS A 287 14.86 9.00 4.72
CA LYS A 287 13.65 8.54 5.42
C LYS A 287 12.84 7.55 4.57
N VAL A 288 12.63 7.85 3.29
CA VAL A 288 11.99 6.93 2.33
C VAL A 288 12.70 5.58 2.28
N ARG A 289 14.03 5.57 2.12
CA ARG A 289 14.82 4.32 2.11
C ARG A 289 14.68 3.55 3.41
N THR A 290 14.70 4.24 4.55
CA THR A 290 14.55 3.63 5.87
C THR A 290 13.19 2.94 6.00
N VAL A 291 12.10 3.61 5.60
CA VAL A 291 10.76 3.02 5.62
C VAL A 291 10.65 1.82 4.69
N LEU A 292 11.21 1.89 3.47
CA LEU A 292 11.21 0.77 2.54
C LEU A 292 11.94 -0.47 3.05
N ILE A 293 13.02 -0.30 3.83
CA ILE A 293 13.72 -1.41 4.49
C ILE A 293 12.76 -2.13 5.46
N TYR A 294 12.01 -1.38 6.27
CA TYR A 294 11.02 -1.96 7.17
C TYR A 294 9.88 -2.62 6.40
N THR A 295 9.36 -1.96 5.36
CA THR A 295 8.32 -2.56 4.50
C THR A 295 8.75 -3.92 3.96
N ASN A 296 9.99 -4.02 3.46
CA ASN A 296 10.52 -5.28 2.95
C ASN A 296 10.66 -6.35 4.03
N ASP A 297 11.16 -5.99 5.21
CA ASP A 297 11.30 -6.92 6.34
C ASP A 297 9.92 -7.47 6.79
N TYR A 298 8.93 -6.60 6.97
CA TYR A 298 7.57 -7.04 7.30
C TYR A 298 6.91 -7.85 6.18
N ALA A 299 7.14 -7.48 4.91
CA ALA A 299 6.61 -8.23 3.77
C ALA A 299 7.19 -9.65 3.71
N LEU A 300 8.50 -9.81 3.93
CA LEU A 300 9.14 -11.13 3.94
C LEU A 300 8.72 -11.98 5.15
N LYS A 301 8.56 -11.37 6.33
CA LYS A 301 8.03 -12.07 7.51
C LYS A 301 6.58 -12.51 7.30
N GLY A 302 5.75 -11.65 6.71
CA GLY A 302 4.39 -12.00 6.34
C GLY A 302 4.33 -13.06 5.24
N ASP A 303 5.29 -13.08 4.31
CA ASP A 303 5.39 -14.09 3.24
C ASP A 303 5.59 -15.50 3.83
N LEU A 304 6.49 -15.64 4.81
CA LEU A 304 6.69 -16.90 5.52
C LEU A 304 5.39 -17.42 6.16
N LEU A 305 4.64 -16.54 6.82
CA LEU A 305 3.36 -16.88 7.44
C LEU A 305 2.28 -17.18 6.39
N ALA A 306 2.24 -16.42 5.30
CA ALA A 306 1.28 -16.62 4.22
C ALA A 306 1.50 -17.96 3.52
N ARG A 307 2.75 -18.38 3.32
CA ARG A 307 3.09 -19.71 2.76
C ARG A 307 2.65 -20.85 3.67
N ASP A 308 2.80 -20.68 4.99
CA ASP A 308 2.34 -21.67 5.98
C ASP A 308 0.81 -21.79 5.97
N LEU A 309 0.09 -20.66 6.03
CA LEU A 309 -1.38 -20.63 5.89
C LEU A 309 -1.83 -21.23 4.56
N LEU A 310 -1.18 -20.86 3.46
CA LEU A 310 -1.53 -21.36 2.12
C LEU A 310 -1.40 -22.88 2.05
N LYS A 311 -0.37 -23.47 2.67
CA LYS A 311 -0.15 -24.91 2.70
C LYS A 311 -1.32 -25.64 3.37
N ASP A 312 -1.73 -25.19 4.54
CA ASP A 312 -2.76 -25.85 5.34
C ASP A 312 -4.17 -25.66 4.74
N TYR A 313 -4.53 -24.42 4.38
CA TYR A 313 -5.85 -24.12 3.82
C TYR A 313 -6.02 -24.70 2.41
N ALA A 314 -4.96 -24.77 1.60
CA ALA A 314 -5.06 -25.41 0.29
C ALA A 314 -5.38 -26.91 0.38
N ASP A 315 -4.81 -27.61 1.36
CA ASP A 315 -5.09 -29.04 1.56
C ASP A 315 -6.54 -29.32 1.96
N MET A 316 -7.19 -28.36 2.63
CA MET A 316 -8.56 -28.49 3.12
C MET A 316 -9.61 -28.15 2.04
N THR A 317 -9.35 -27.18 1.17
CA THR A 317 -10.41 -26.54 0.37
C THR A 317 -10.30 -26.75 -1.15
N LEU A 318 -9.10 -27.00 -1.68
CA LEU A 318 -8.91 -27.08 -3.13
C LEU A 318 -9.23 -28.47 -3.68
N THR A 319 -9.78 -28.51 -4.90
CA THR A 319 -9.99 -29.78 -5.62
C THR A 319 -8.64 -30.39 -5.95
N ARG A 320 -8.44 -31.66 -5.59
CA ARG A 320 -7.19 -32.41 -5.84
C ARG A 320 -7.37 -33.35 -7.02
N GLU A 321 -6.64 -33.11 -8.10
CA GLU A 321 -6.54 -34.02 -9.25
C GLU A 321 -5.19 -34.73 -9.23
N ARG A 322 -5.23 -36.07 -9.20
CA ARG A 322 -4.02 -36.89 -9.24
C ARG A 322 -3.63 -37.20 -10.68
N VAL A 323 -2.35 -37.08 -10.96
CA VAL A 323 -1.72 -37.36 -12.25
C VAL A 323 -0.53 -38.29 -12.00
N ILE A 324 -0.55 -39.46 -12.62
CA ILE A 324 0.58 -40.38 -12.57
C ILE A 324 1.54 -40.01 -13.69
N ILE A 325 2.78 -39.71 -13.33
CA ILE A 325 3.89 -39.51 -14.27
C ILE A 325 4.53 -40.88 -14.49
N PRO A 326 4.38 -41.48 -15.68
CA PRO A 326 4.93 -42.81 -15.92
C PRO A 326 6.44 -42.83 -15.83
N LYS A 327 7.02 -43.95 -15.40
CA LYS A 327 8.46 -44.12 -15.38
C LYS A 327 9.10 -43.88 -16.75
N GLY A 328 10.29 -43.30 -16.72
CA GLY A 328 11.06 -42.92 -17.91
C GLY A 328 10.49 -41.72 -18.68
N SER A 329 9.53 -40.98 -18.12
CA SER A 329 9.02 -39.74 -18.72
C SER A 329 10.05 -38.62 -18.69
N VAL A 330 10.22 -37.90 -19.81
CA VAL A 330 11.13 -36.75 -19.89
C VAL A 330 10.36 -35.45 -19.61
N LEU A 331 10.54 -34.90 -18.40
CA LEU A 331 9.91 -33.66 -17.98
C LEU A 331 10.77 -32.45 -18.34
N HIS A 332 10.67 -32.01 -19.59
CA HIS A 332 11.35 -30.79 -20.08
C HIS A 332 10.37 -29.59 -20.13
N LEU A 333 10.81 -28.48 -20.74
CA LEU A 333 10.04 -27.23 -20.81
C LEU A 333 8.62 -27.41 -21.37
N ARG A 334 8.41 -28.28 -22.36
CA ARG A 334 7.11 -28.44 -23.05
C ARG A 334 5.99 -29.00 -22.15
N PRO A 335 6.16 -30.15 -21.46
CA PRO A 335 5.14 -30.62 -20.51
C PRO A 335 4.98 -29.65 -19.33
N ALA A 336 6.05 -29.00 -18.85
CA ALA A 336 5.95 -27.99 -17.80
C ALA A 336 5.12 -26.76 -18.24
N SER A 337 5.31 -26.26 -19.46
CA SER A 337 4.49 -25.16 -20.01
C SER A 337 3.03 -25.53 -20.19
N ALA A 338 2.72 -26.80 -20.53
CA ALA A 338 1.35 -27.27 -20.67
C ALA A 338 0.56 -27.26 -19.34
N LEU A 339 1.25 -27.40 -18.21
CA LEU A 339 0.67 -27.22 -16.87
C LEU A 339 0.38 -25.75 -16.57
N VAL A 340 1.23 -24.83 -17.03
CA VAL A 340 1.08 -23.40 -16.71
C VAL A 340 0.01 -22.74 -17.57
N GLU A 341 -0.18 -23.17 -18.83
CA GLU A 341 -1.08 -22.52 -19.78
C GLU A 341 -2.53 -22.30 -19.24
N PRO A 342 -3.19 -23.29 -18.62
CA PRO A 342 -4.52 -23.08 -18.02
C PRO A 342 -4.52 -22.14 -16.81
N VAL A 343 -3.37 -21.96 -16.16
CA VAL A 343 -3.20 -21.15 -14.95
C VAL A 343 -2.96 -19.68 -15.28
N ILE A 344 -2.40 -19.36 -16.46
CA ILE A 344 -2.09 -17.96 -16.87
C ILE A 344 -3.32 -17.04 -16.81
N GLN A 345 -4.49 -17.57 -17.15
CA GLN A 345 -5.75 -16.82 -17.13
C GLN A 345 -6.58 -17.08 -15.86
N SER A 346 -6.09 -17.94 -14.96
CA SER A 346 -6.76 -18.24 -13.72
C SER A 346 -6.61 -17.09 -12.74
N THR A 347 -7.72 -16.64 -12.18
CA THR A 347 -7.74 -15.71 -11.04
C THR A 347 -7.71 -16.44 -9.71
N THR A 348 -7.78 -17.78 -9.73
CA THR A 348 -7.72 -18.63 -8.54
C THR A 348 -6.34 -19.27 -8.40
N PRO A 349 -5.86 -19.44 -7.15
CA PRO A 349 -4.59 -20.07 -6.87
C PRO A 349 -4.61 -21.53 -7.33
N VAL A 350 -3.52 -21.94 -8.00
CA VAL A 350 -3.31 -23.32 -8.41
C VAL A 350 -1.93 -23.77 -7.95
N LEU A 351 -1.91 -24.86 -7.20
CA LEU A 351 -0.71 -25.46 -6.64
C LEU A 351 -0.47 -26.82 -7.30
N LEU A 352 0.80 -27.18 -7.38
CA LEU A 352 1.28 -28.45 -7.89
C LEU A 352 2.16 -29.09 -6.82
N GLU A 353 1.93 -30.35 -6.51
CA GLU A 353 2.69 -31.13 -5.54
C GLU A 353 3.31 -32.34 -6.22
N ILE A 354 4.63 -32.52 -6.07
CA ILE A 354 5.35 -33.74 -6.50
C ILE A 354 6.28 -34.16 -5.37
N ASP A 355 6.22 -35.43 -4.97
CA ASP A 355 7.09 -35.99 -3.92
C ASP A 355 7.06 -35.17 -2.61
N GLY A 356 5.87 -34.70 -2.22
CA GLY A 356 5.64 -33.86 -1.03
C GLY A 356 6.08 -32.40 -1.17
N LYS A 357 6.65 -31.99 -2.31
CA LYS A 357 7.06 -30.60 -2.58
C LYS A 357 5.95 -29.87 -3.32
N LYS A 358 5.43 -28.81 -2.70
CA LYS A 358 4.39 -27.96 -3.28
C LYS A 358 4.99 -26.70 -3.91
N VAL A 359 4.59 -26.41 -5.14
CA VAL A 359 4.96 -25.19 -5.89
C VAL A 359 3.74 -24.52 -6.50
N ARG A 360 3.89 -23.26 -6.86
CA ARG A 360 2.83 -22.52 -7.56
C ARG A 360 2.82 -22.93 -9.03
N ALA A 361 1.63 -23.20 -9.56
CA ALA A 361 1.49 -23.62 -10.95
C ALA A 361 1.49 -22.46 -11.96
N ASN A 362 1.83 -21.23 -11.54
CA ASN A 362 1.97 -20.05 -12.42
C ASN A 362 3.43 -19.77 -12.82
N SER A 363 4.39 -20.51 -12.29
CA SER A 363 5.82 -20.38 -12.59
C SER A 363 6.35 -21.65 -13.24
N VAL A 364 6.58 -21.59 -14.55
CA VAL A 364 7.21 -22.70 -15.30
C VAL A 364 8.56 -23.07 -14.70
N LEU A 365 9.32 -22.07 -14.22
CA LEU A 365 10.64 -22.27 -13.63
C LEU A 365 10.57 -23.02 -12.28
N GLU A 366 9.63 -22.69 -11.40
CA GLU A 366 9.43 -23.41 -10.14
C GLU A 366 9.05 -24.88 -10.40
N ILE A 367 8.17 -25.12 -11.38
CA ILE A 367 7.75 -26.47 -11.77
C ILE A 367 8.96 -27.27 -12.30
N ILE A 368 9.76 -26.70 -13.20
CA ILE A 368 10.94 -27.36 -13.75
C ILE A 368 11.98 -27.65 -12.66
N ALA A 369 12.18 -26.73 -11.71
CA ALA A 369 13.11 -26.95 -10.60
C ALA A 369 12.70 -28.19 -9.79
N VAL A 370 11.43 -28.28 -9.39
CA VAL A 370 10.92 -29.45 -8.64
C VAL A 370 10.95 -30.72 -9.48
N MET A 371 10.58 -30.65 -10.77
CA MET A 371 10.67 -31.80 -11.68
C MET A 371 12.12 -32.29 -11.84
N GLY A 372 13.09 -31.38 -11.88
CA GLY A 372 14.51 -31.71 -11.92
C GLY A 372 14.99 -32.42 -10.65
N GLU A 373 14.51 -31.99 -9.47
CA GLU A 373 14.84 -32.62 -8.19
C GLU A 373 14.27 -34.04 -8.03
N VAL A 374 13.22 -34.39 -8.79
CA VAL A 374 12.61 -35.74 -8.77
C VAL A 374 12.93 -36.57 -10.02
N ALA A 375 13.79 -36.07 -10.92
CA ALA A 375 14.07 -36.72 -12.20
C ALA A 375 14.59 -38.16 -12.04
N ASP A 376 15.53 -38.37 -11.11
CA ASP A 376 16.11 -39.70 -10.82
C ASP A 376 15.06 -40.71 -10.32
N LYS A 377 14.00 -40.22 -9.64
CA LYS A 377 12.87 -41.04 -9.20
C LYS A 377 11.96 -41.39 -10.37
N ILE A 378 11.64 -40.41 -11.23
CA ILE A 378 10.81 -40.62 -12.43
C ILE A 378 11.48 -41.58 -13.42
N GLU A 379 12.81 -41.64 -13.48
CA GLU A 379 13.50 -42.60 -14.33
C GLU A 379 13.22 -44.06 -13.90
N LYS A 380 13.09 -44.29 -12.59
CA LYS A 380 13.01 -45.63 -12.00
C LYS A 380 11.57 -46.08 -11.72
N ASP A 381 10.73 -45.16 -11.26
CA ASP A 381 9.40 -45.42 -10.73
C ASP A 381 8.34 -44.48 -11.30
N ASP A 382 7.07 -44.90 -11.24
CA ASP A 382 5.95 -44.01 -11.50
C ASP A 382 5.82 -43.01 -10.33
N VAL A 383 5.71 -41.72 -10.65
CA VAL A 383 5.65 -40.65 -9.64
C VAL A 383 4.27 -40.00 -9.66
N GLU A 384 3.65 -39.84 -8.47
CA GLU A 384 2.40 -39.11 -8.33
C GLU A 384 2.64 -37.61 -8.29
N MET A 385 1.90 -36.89 -9.12
CA MET A 385 1.76 -35.44 -9.09
C MET A 385 0.31 -35.10 -8.70
N VAL A 386 0.14 -34.18 -7.75
CA VAL A 386 -1.17 -33.69 -7.32
C VAL A 386 -1.34 -32.24 -7.77
N LEU A 387 -2.39 -31.98 -8.54
CA LEU A 387 -2.81 -30.64 -8.92
C LEU A 387 -3.91 -30.19 -7.97
N GLN A 388 -3.76 -29.00 -7.38
CA GLN A 388 -4.72 -28.44 -6.42
C GLN A 388 -5.19 -27.07 -6.90
N GLY A 389 -6.50 -26.85 -7.06
CA GLY A 389 -7.02 -25.58 -7.56
C GLY A 389 -8.52 -25.62 -7.86
N ASP A 390 -8.98 -24.65 -8.66
CA ASP A 390 -10.33 -24.69 -9.22
C ASP A 390 -10.51 -25.93 -10.09
N GLU A 391 -11.63 -26.64 -9.91
CA GLU A 391 -11.92 -27.92 -10.58
C GLU A 391 -11.75 -27.84 -12.09
N LYS A 392 -12.22 -26.77 -12.74
CA LYS A 392 -12.12 -26.62 -14.20
C LYS A 392 -10.67 -26.43 -14.62
N VAL A 393 -9.89 -25.70 -13.84
CA VAL A 393 -8.49 -25.40 -14.14
C VAL A 393 -7.63 -26.65 -13.96
N VAL A 394 -7.74 -27.35 -12.83
CA VAL A 394 -6.92 -28.55 -12.57
C VAL A 394 -7.24 -29.71 -13.51
N LYS A 395 -8.51 -29.87 -13.93
CA LYS A 395 -8.89 -30.85 -14.96
C LYS A 395 -8.24 -30.52 -16.31
N LYS A 396 -8.32 -29.27 -16.74
CA LYS A 396 -7.69 -28.82 -17.98
C LYS A 396 -6.16 -28.97 -17.94
N MET A 397 -5.52 -28.68 -16.81
CA MET A 397 -4.08 -28.91 -16.63
C MET A 397 -3.71 -30.37 -16.78
N LYS A 398 -4.46 -31.27 -16.14
CA LYS A 398 -4.25 -32.71 -16.24
C LYS A 398 -4.35 -33.20 -17.68
N GLU A 399 -5.40 -32.80 -18.40
CA GLU A 399 -5.59 -33.13 -19.81
C GLU A 399 -4.43 -32.64 -20.68
N ASN A 400 -4.08 -31.36 -20.55
CA ASN A 400 -2.97 -30.74 -21.29
C ASN A 400 -1.65 -31.47 -21.03
N PHE A 401 -1.32 -31.74 -19.77
CA PHE A 401 -0.07 -32.38 -19.38
C PHE A 401 0.04 -33.82 -19.88
N LEU A 402 -1.02 -34.63 -19.70
CA LEU A 402 -1.04 -36.01 -20.18
C LEU A 402 -0.88 -36.10 -21.71
N SER A 403 -1.48 -35.17 -22.46
CA SER A 403 -1.30 -35.14 -23.92
C SER A 403 0.16 -34.96 -24.33
N LYS A 404 0.95 -34.18 -23.58
CA LYS A 404 2.35 -33.86 -23.92
C LYS A 404 3.37 -34.89 -23.45
N ILE A 405 3.05 -35.65 -22.41
CA ILE A 405 3.89 -36.78 -21.97
C ILE A 405 3.71 -38.00 -22.88
N LEU A 406 2.51 -38.21 -23.44
CA LEU A 406 2.25 -39.32 -24.36
C LEU A 406 2.91 -39.09 -25.73
N GLU A 407 2.95 -37.84 -26.22
CA GLU A 407 3.65 -37.46 -27.47
C GLU A 407 5.18 -37.66 -27.43
N THR A 408 5.80 -37.79 -26.24
CA THR A 408 7.26 -37.97 -26.09
C THR A 408 7.68 -39.44 -26.01
N LYS A 409 6.73 -40.38 -25.93
CA LYS A 409 6.99 -41.84 -25.95
C LYS A 409 6.80 -42.48 -27.34
N SER A 410 6.31 -41.72 -28.31
CA SER A 410 6.21 -42.07 -29.74
C SER A 410 7.33 -41.41 -30.53
#